data_AF-A0A1I6USA7-F1
#
_entry.id   AF-A0A1I6USA7-F1
#
_cell.length_a   1.000
_cell.length_b   1.000
_cell.length_c   1.000
_cell.angle_alpha   90.00
_cell.angle_beta   90.00
_cell.angle_gamma   90.00
#
_symmetry.space_group_name_H-M   'P 1'
#
loop_
_entity.id
_entity.type
_entity.pdbx_description
1 polymer ?
#
loop_
_entity_poly.entity_id
_entity_poly.type
_entity_poly.pdbx_seq_one_letter_code
_entity_poly.pdbx_strand_id
1 'polypeptide(L)'
;MNNFMSYINYQLILEYAKNNDQREYYLQRRLIEPFIKSIVPELYIEDISVIRQSANTNRHNRTKYCGLNNEEKNTPPDLLIVKEWNYYNVENKLDYRGVIEVKSPFSKQDYYYEITDKNKDERLYPYEFKEYDELIKSKISWYLTATENDRVILTDGLQWDFFEKNNIDLNCNELMPIKRFKLVSLINEEKTDSKLNTSGEKMKKIKTTWEWFEDDRVYNELVKYIFNFLENKIFKKAYEIN
;
A
#
# COMPACT_ATOMS: atom_id res chain seq x y z
N MET A 1 27.36 -8.81 -3.96
CA MET A 1 26.66 -8.11 -5.06
C MET A 1 25.23 -7.88 -4.59
N ASN A 2 24.83 -6.64 -4.33
CA ASN A 2 23.44 -6.33 -4.01
C ASN A 2 22.61 -6.57 -5.27
N ASN A 3 21.73 -7.57 -5.21
CA ASN A 3 20.91 -7.99 -6.35
C ASN A 3 19.69 -7.08 -6.44
N PHE A 4 19.94 -5.83 -6.83
CA PHE A 4 18.93 -4.80 -6.95
C PHE A 4 17.90 -5.16 -8.03
N MET A 5 16.60 -5.08 -7.74
CA MET A 5 15.58 -5.32 -8.76
C MET A 5 15.64 -4.16 -9.78
N SER A 6 15.76 -4.45 -11.07
CA SER A 6 15.74 -3.41 -12.10
C SER A 6 14.30 -2.95 -12.41
N TYR A 7 14.16 -1.74 -12.97
CA TYR A 7 12.86 -1.23 -13.40
C TYR A 7 12.17 -2.17 -14.39
N ILE A 8 12.91 -2.68 -15.38
CA ILE A 8 12.39 -3.65 -16.37
C ILE A 8 11.89 -4.93 -15.68
N ASN A 9 12.66 -5.50 -14.74
CA ASN A 9 12.23 -6.71 -14.03
C ASN A 9 10.98 -6.44 -13.19
N TYR A 10 10.91 -5.28 -12.55
CA TYR A 10 9.74 -4.84 -11.79
C TYR A 10 8.49 -4.78 -12.69
N GLN A 11 8.60 -4.15 -13.86
CA GLN A 11 7.52 -4.06 -14.84
C GLN A 11 7.05 -5.44 -15.30
N LEU A 12 7.98 -6.32 -15.67
CA LEU A 12 7.66 -7.66 -16.18
C LEU A 12 6.89 -8.52 -15.18
N ILE A 13 7.22 -8.43 -13.89
CA ILE A 13 6.50 -9.18 -12.83
C ILE A 13 5.05 -8.69 -12.72
N LEU A 14 4.83 -7.37 -12.78
CA LEU A 14 3.50 -6.79 -12.65
C LEU A 14 2.64 -7.03 -13.90
N GLU A 15 3.24 -6.99 -15.11
CA GLU A 15 2.57 -7.42 -16.35
C GLU A 15 2.24 -8.92 -16.35
N TYR A 16 3.11 -9.75 -15.77
CA TYR A 16 2.80 -11.16 -15.58
C TYR A 16 1.61 -11.33 -14.64
N ALA A 17 1.60 -10.65 -13.49
CA ALA A 17 0.50 -10.70 -12.52
C ALA A 17 -0.85 -10.32 -13.16
N LYS A 18 -0.87 -9.23 -13.95
CA LYS A 18 -2.04 -8.77 -14.71
C LYS A 18 -2.65 -9.87 -15.58
N ASN A 19 -1.83 -10.69 -16.21
CA ASN A 19 -2.27 -11.69 -17.19
C ASN A 19 -2.47 -13.09 -16.60
N ASN A 20 -1.96 -13.37 -15.39
CA ASN A 20 -1.89 -14.73 -14.86
C ASN A 20 -2.39 -14.88 -13.42
N ASP A 21 -1.95 -14.02 -12.50
CA ASP A 21 -2.29 -14.12 -11.08
C ASP A 21 -2.45 -12.73 -10.46
N GLN A 22 -3.71 -12.30 -10.42
CA GLN A 22 -4.12 -10.96 -9.99
C GLN A 22 -4.32 -10.85 -8.47
N ARG A 23 -3.99 -11.88 -7.69
CA ARG A 23 -4.21 -11.87 -6.24
C ARG A 23 -3.19 -10.98 -5.53
N GLU A 24 -3.63 -10.27 -4.50
CA GLU A 24 -2.76 -9.43 -3.64
C GLU A 24 -1.56 -10.22 -3.11
N TYR A 25 -1.81 -11.46 -2.68
CA TYR A 25 -0.76 -12.37 -2.21
C TYR A 25 0.33 -12.64 -3.26
N TYR A 26 -0.02 -12.73 -4.54
CA TYR A 26 0.97 -12.90 -5.60
C TYR A 26 1.86 -11.68 -5.71
N LEU A 27 1.29 -10.48 -5.74
CA LEU A 27 2.03 -9.22 -5.79
C LEU A 27 2.92 -9.04 -4.57
N GLN A 28 2.38 -9.31 -3.38
CA GLN A 28 3.13 -9.27 -2.13
C GLN A 28 4.39 -10.13 -2.22
N ARG A 29 4.27 -11.40 -2.63
CA ARG A 29 5.37 -12.38 -2.59
C ARG A 29 6.31 -12.31 -3.79
N ARG A 30 5.83 -11.87 -4.96
CA ARG A 30 6.62 -11.89 -6.21
C ARG A 30 7.19 -10.54 -6.58
N LEU A 31 6.55 -9.45 -6.16
CA LEU A 31 6.98 -8.09 -6.49
C LEU A 31 7.43 -7.34 -5.23
N ILE A 32 6.51 -7.08 -4.31
CA ILE A 32 6.71 -6.11 -3.23
C ILE A 32 7.79 -6.56 -2.26
N GLU A 33 7.70 -7.77 -1.70
CA GLU A 33 8.69 -8.28 -0.75
C GLU A 33 10.10 -8.40 -1.38
N PRO A 34 10.29 -9.02 -2.57
CA PRO A 34 11.60 -9.05 -3.20
C PRO A 34 12.16 -7.67 -3.55
N PHE A 35 11.30 -6.74 -3.99
CA PHE A 35 11.71 -5.37 -4.32
C PHE A 35 12.24 -4.65 -3.07
N ILE A 36 11.50 -4.67 -1.96
CA ILE A 36 11.92 -4.05 -0.71
C ILE A 36 13.19 -4.72 -0.16
N LYS A 37 13.28 -6.05 -0.16
CA LYS A 37 14.51 -6.78 0.23
C LYS A 37 15.72 -6.38 -0.60
N SER A 38 15.52 -6.04 -1.87
CA SER A 38 16.62 -5.59 -2.74
C SER A 38 17.13 -4.18 -2.40
N ILE A 39 16.30 -3.35 -1.77
CA ILE A 39 16.62 -1.98 -1.34
C ILE A 39 17.24 -1.97 0.06
N VAL A 40 16.66 -2.73 1.00
CA VAL A 40 17.06 -2.79 2.42
C VAL A 40 17.40 -4.22 2.84
N PRO A 41 18.51 -4.80 2.36
CA PRO A 41 18.84 -6.22 2.54
C PRO A 41 19.09 -6.63 4.00
N GLU A 42 19.40 -5.67 4.87
CA GLU A 42 19.65 -5.89 6.30
C GLU A 42 18.36 -5.98 7.14
N LEU A 43 17.21 -5.66 6.55
CA LEU A 43 15.91 -5.69 7.22
C LEU A 43 15.16 -7.00 6.92
N TYR A 44 14.51 -7.53 7.94
CA TYR A 44 13.54 -8.61 7.79
C TYR A 44 12.24 -8.04 7.24
N ILE A 45 11.73 -8.67 6.18
CA ILE A 45 10.41 -8.40 5.60
C ILE A 45 9.56 -9.64 5.83
N GLU A 46 8.68 -9.55 6.81
CA GLU A 46 7.93 -10.68 7.34
C GLU A 46 6.47 -10.63 6.90
N ASP A 47 5.99 -11.72 6.33
CA ASP A 47 4.55 -11.93 6.11
C ASP A 47 3.91 -12.25 7.46
N ILE A 48 3.19 -11.27 8.00
CA ILE A 48 2.50 -11.39 9.28
C ILE A 48 1.01 -11.74 9.11
N SER A 49 0.52 -11.81 7.87
CA SER A 49 -0.86 -12.22 7.55
C SER A 49 -1.11 -13.69 7.92
N VAL A 50 -0.05 -14.50 7.90
CA VAL A 50 -0.05 -15.92 8.25
C VAL A 50 0.02 -16.19 9.75
N ILE A 51 0.24 -15.15 10.58
CA ILE A 51 0.10 -15.24 12.04
C ILE A 51 -1.41 -15.28 12.36
N ARG A 52 -2.03 -16.40 11.96
CA ARG A 52 -3.44 -16.72 12.19
C ARG A 52 -3.61 -17.02 13.68
N GLN A 53 -4.64 -16.41 14.24
CA GLN A 53 -5.24 -16.68 15.56
C GLN A 53 -4.75 -15.81 16.73
N SER A 54 -5.68 -14.92 17.12
CA SER A 54 -6.04 -14.48 18.47
C SER A 54 -4.97 -13.91 19.40
N ALA A 55 -5.07 -12.60 19.55
CA ALA A 55 -4.70 -11.80 20.71
C ALA A 55 -3.20 -11.62 20.98
N ASN A 56 -2.89 -10.44 21.52
CA ASN A 56 -1.66 -10.22 22.23
C ASN A 56 -1.50 -11.34 23.26
N THR A 57 -0.34 -11.99 23.25
CA THR A 57 0.03 -12.96 24.29
C THR A 57 0.99 -12.28 25.25
N ASN A 58 1.30 -12.95 26.37
CA ASN A 58 2.38 -12.52 27.26
C ASN A 58 3.76 -12.45 26.58
N ARG A 59 3.93 -13.09 25.41
CA ARG A 59 5.21 -13.11 24.67
C ARG A 59 5.20 -12.29 23.39
N HIS A 60 4.03 -12.05 22.81
CA HIS A 60 3.87 -11.35 21.54
C HIS A 60 2.80 -10.27 21.63
N ASN A 61 3.21 -9.02 21.41
CA ASN A 61 2.36 -7.85 21.38
C ASN A 61 2.30 -7.27 19.96
N ARG A 62 1.12 -7.35 19.36
CA ARG A 62 0.79 -6.83 18.02
C ARG A 62 0.52 -5.34 18.03
N THR A 63 0.16 -4.74 19.15
CA THR A 63 -0.07 -3.28 19.23
C THR A 63 1.20 -2.49 18.88
N LYS A 64 2.38 -3.13 18.99
CA LYS A 64 3.66 -2.58 18.56
C LYS A 64 3.72 -2.23 17.07
N TYR A 65 2.97 -2.94 16.21
CA TYR A 65 3.04 -2.72 14.75
C TYR A 65 1.69 -2.70 14.02
N CYS A 66 0.61 -3.26 14.58
CA CYS A 66 -0.73 -3.20 14.01
C CYS A 66 -1.52 -1.95 14.46
N GLY A 67 -1.17 -1.37 15.62
CA GLY A 67 -2.04 -0.43 16.33
C GLY A 67 -3.42 -1.01 16.63
N LEU A 68 -4.39 -0.16 16.97
CA LEU A 68 -5.72 -0.56 17.44
C LEU A 68 -6.80 -0.04 16.51
N ASN A 69 -7.77 -0.91 16.20
CA ASN A 69 -9.02 -0.46 15.61
C ASN A 69 -9.99 0.09 16.67
N ASN A 70 -11.14 0.60 16.23
CA ASN A 70 -12.16 1.19 17.12
C ASN A 70 -12.77 0.16 18.11
N GLU A 71 -12.57 -1.14 17.89
CA GLU A 71 -12.98 -2.23 18.77
C GLU A 71 -11.80 -2.80 19.58
N GLU A 72 -10.67 -2.09 19.64
CA GLU A 72 -9.40 -2.51 20.27
C GLU A 72 -8.81 -3.82 19.71
N LYS A 73 -9.19 -4.20 18.48
CA LYS A 73 -8.64 -5.36 17.76
C LYS A 73 -7.48 -4.95 16.87
N ASN A 74 -6.53 -5.87 16.72
CA ASN A 74 -5.37 -5.73 15.85
C ASN A 74 -5.63 -6.40 14.49
N THR A 75 -5.88 -5.62 13.44
CA THR A 75 -5.81 -6.11 12.06
C THR A 75 -4.33 -6.13 11.64
N PRO A 76 -3.77 -7.24 11.12
CA PRO A 76 -2.39 -7.23 10.62
C PRO A 76 -2.30 -6.43 9.33
N PRO A 77 -1.22 -5.67 9.10
CA PRO A 77 -0.79 -5.32 7.75
C PRO A 77 -0.33 -6.58 6.98
N ASP A 78 -0.10 -6.45 5.68
CA ASP A 78 0.35 -7.59 4.86
C ASP A 78 1.81 -7.95 5.13
N LEU A 79 2.69 -6.95 5.26
CA LEU A 79 4.10 -7.13 5.57
C LEU A 79 4.56 -6.25 6.74
N LEU A 80 5.48 -6.80 7.54
CA LEU A 80 6.22 -6.10 8.59
C LEU A 80 7.67 -5.91 8.19
N ILE A 81 8.21 -4.70 8.38
CA ILE A 81 9.61 -4.36 8.13
C ILE A 81 10.28 -4.10 9.48
N VAL A 82 11.31 -4.89 9.81
CA VAL A 82 11.90 -4.89 11.15
C VAL A 82 13.35 -5.36 11.10
N LYS A 83 14.19 -4.87 12.00
CA LYS A 83 15.53 -5.43 12.20
C LYS A 83 15.49 -6.49 13.31
N GLU A 84 16.20 -7.60 13.09
CA GLU A 84 16.32 -8.71 14.05
C GLU A 84 14.97 -9.27 14.49
N TRP A 85 14.11 -9.65 13.53
CA TRP A 85 12.77 -10.15 13.83
C TRP A 85 12.77 -11.27 14.88
N ASN A 86 11.91 -11.14 15.88
CA ASN A 86 11.63 -12.18 16.86
C ASN A 86 10.15 -12.21 17.20
N TYR A 87 9.53 -13.40 17.11
CA TYR A 87 8.13 -13.55 17.47
C TYR A 87 7.86 -13.18 18.94
N TYR A 88 8.79 -13.44 19.86
CA TYR A 88 8.68 -13.09 21.28
C TYR A 88 9.01 -11.61 21.54
N ASN A 89 8.31 -10.71 20.85
CA ASN A 89 8.61 -9.27 20.80
C ASN A 89 8.28 -8.50 22.09
N VAL A 90 7.71 -9.15 23.12
CA VAL A 90 7.53 -8.53 24.44
C VAL A 90 8.85 -8.53 25.21
N GLU A 91 9.56 -9.64 25.17
CA GLU A 91 10.84 -9.86 25.87
C GLU A 91 12.03 -9.30 25.06
N ASN A 92 11.87 -9.18 23.74
CA ASN A 92 12.91 -8.73 22.84
C ASN A 92 12.60 -7.32 22.33
N LYS A 93 13.57 -6.40 22.48
CA LYS A 93 13.45 -5.06 21.90
C LYS A 93 13.74 -5.13 20.40
N LEU A 94 12.69 -5.01 19.61
CA LEU A 94 12.78 -5.00 18.15
C LEU A 94 12.86 -3.58 17.60
N ASP A 95 13.56 -3.43 16.49
CA ASP A 95 13.68 -2.17 15.77
C ASP A 95 12.74 -2.18 14.56
N TYR A 96 11.48 -1.81 14.81
CA TYR A 96 10.43 -1.68 13.80
C TYR A 96 10.73 -0.53 12.84
N ARG A 97 10.71 -0.78 11.53
CA ARG A 97 11.02 0.21 10.48
C ARG A 97 9.81 0.65 9.66
N GLY A 98 8.75 -0.15 9.63
CA GLY A 98 7.53 0.16 8.90
C GLY A 98 6.63 -1.05 8.75
N VAL A 99 5.45 -0.82 8.21
CA VAL A 99 4.55 -1.87 7.70
C VAL A 99 4.13 -1.57 6.27
N ILE A 100 3.76 -2.60 5.51
CA ILE A 100 3.23 -2.45 4.15
C ILE A 100 1.84 -3.06 4.08
N GLU A 101 0.87 -2.28 3.59
CA GLU A 101 -0.42 -2.76 3.10
C GLU A 101 -0.33 -2.88 1.56
N VAL A 102 -0.58 -4.07 1.04
CA VAL A 102 -0.53 -4.39 -0.39
C VAL A 102 -1.94 -4.53 -0.91
N LYS A 103 -2.22 -3.91 -2.05
CA LYS A 103 -3.48 -4.06 -2.78
C LYS A 103 -3.23 -4.62 -4.17
N SER A 104 -4.26 -5.14 -4.80
CA SER A 104 -4.17 -5.57 -6.20
C SER A 104 -4.70 -4.45 -7.09
N PRO A 105 -3.94 -3.99 -8.10
CA PRO A 105 -4.46 -3.06 -9.09
C PRO A 105 -5.39 -3.77 -10.09
N PHE A 106 -5.66 -5.07 -9.90
CA PHE A 106 -6.40 -5.93 -10.82
C PHE A 106 -7.66 -6.55 -10.20
N SER A 107 -7.94 -6.32 -8.91
CA SER A 107 -9.14 -6.88 -8.26
C SER A 107 -10.41 -6.41 -8.95
N LYS A 108 -11.37 -7.34 -9.12
CA LYS A 108 -12.59 -7.19 -9.94
C LYS A 108 -13.55 -6.05 -9.52
N GLN A 109 -13.28 -5.33 -8.44
CA GLN A 109 -14.08 -4.18 -8.01
C GLN A 109 -13.58 -2.85 -8.58
N ASP A 110 -12.40 -2.82 -9.21
CA ASP A 110 -11.78 -1.57 -9.70
C ASP A 110 -11.63 -1.54 -11.23
N TYR A 111 -12.47 -2.29 -11.95
CA TYR A 111 -12.63 -2.04 -13.38
C TYR A 111 -13.51 -0.81 -13.59
N TYR A 112 -12.88 0.21 -14.16
CA TYR A 112 -13.45 1.40 -14.79
C TYR A 112 -14.73 1.11 -15.54
N TYR A 113 -15.85 1.39 -14.90
CA TYR A 113 -17.13 1.52 -15.57
C TYR A 113 -17.82 2.74 -15.01
N GLU A 114 -17.89 3.80 -15.82
CA GLU A 114 -18.97 4.75 -15.71
C GLU A 114 -20.24 4.06 -16.24
N ILE A 115 -21.21 3.82 -15.36
CA ILE A 115 -22.59 3.53 -15.74
C ILE A 115 -23.29 4.88 -15.81
N THR A 116 -23.52 5.39 -17.01
CA THR A 116 -24.44 6.52 -17.23
C THR A 116 -25.88 6.01 -17.13
N ASP A 117 -26.41 5.86 -15.92
CA ASP A 117 -27.85 5.63 -15.72
C ASP A 117 -28.29 6.30 -14.42
N LYS A 118 -28.78 7.55 -14.56
CA LYS A 118 -29.12 8.51 -13.49
C LYS A 118 -30.11 8.02 -12.43
N ASN A 119 -30.57 6.77 -12.52
CA ASN A 119 -31.60 6.17 -11.68
C ASN A 119 -31.19 4.82 -11.04
N LYS A 120 -29.91 4.44 -11.04
CA LYS A 120 -29.39 3.34 -10.22
C LYS A 120 -28.07 3.74 -9.60
N ASP A 121 -28.05 3.88 -8.27
CA ASP A 121 -26.89 4.09 -7.39
C ASP A 121 -25.54 3.94 -8.12
N GLU A 122 -25.11 5.07 -8.66
CA GLU A 122 -23.99 5.19 -9.59
C GLU A 122 -22.68 5.23 -8.81
N ARG A 123 -21.79 4.24 -9.00
CA ARG A 123 -20.37 4.40 -8.65
C ARG A 123 -19.57 4.69 -9.92
N LEU A 124 -19.68 5.92 -10.39
CA LEU A 124 -18.71 6.54 -11.31
C LEU A 124 -17.41 6.85 -10.57
N TYR A 125 -16.30 6.24 -10.98
CA TYR A 125 -14.97 6.55 -10.46
C TYR A 125 -13.98 6.64 -11.64
N PRO A 126 -13.85 7.79 -12.32
CA PRO A 126 -12.69 8.07 -13.15
C PRO A 126 -11.42 8.04 -12.27
N TYR A 127 -10.38 7.38 -12.75
CA TYR A 127 -9.14 7.01 -12.05
C TYR A 127 -8.22 8.16 -11.65
N GLU A 128 -8.75 9.36 -11.41
CA GLU A 128 -7.99 10.35 -10.64
C GLU A 128 -8.12 9.98 -9.17
N PHE A 129 -7.47 8.87 -8.78
CA PHE A 129 -7.26 8.38 -7.40
C PHE A 129 -8.26 8.96 -6.40
N LYS A 130 -9.53 8.52 -6.48
CA LYS A 130 -10.46 8.83 -5.41
C LYS A 130 -9.83 8.34 -4.11
N GLU A 131 -10.03 9.16 -3.08
CA GLU A 131 -9.79 8.85 -1.68
C GLU A 131 -9.84 7.35 -1.42
N TYR A 132 -8.83 6.81 -0.74
CA TYR A 132 -8.80 5.39 -0.38
C TYR A 132 -10.17 4.99 0.17
N ASP A 133 -10.65 3.77 -0.13
CA ASP A 133 -11.85 3.26 0.52
C ASP A 133 -11.73 3.47 2.04
N GLU A 134 -12.83 3.83 2.70
CA GLU A 134 -12.86 4.16 4.13
C GLU A 134 -12.26 3.03 4.98
N LEU A 135 -12.39 1.78 4.53
CA LEU A 135 -11.75 0.63 5.15
C LEU A 135 -10.21 0.72 5.09
N ILE A 136 -9.65 1.14 3.96
CA ILE A 136 -8.21 1.33 3.80
C ILE A 136 -7.75 2.53 4.62
N LYS A 137 -8.44 3.68 4.56
CA LYS A 137 -8.12 4.83 5.41
C LYS A 137 -8.07 4.42 6.88
N SER A 138 -9.09 3.69 7.33
CA SER A 138 -9.17 3.17 8.70
C SER A 138 -7.99 2.28 9.04
N LYS A 139 -7.63 1.31 8.17
CA LYS A 139 -6.48 0.44 8.39
C LYS A 139 -5.18 1.22 8.53
N ILE A 140 -4.89 2.14 7.61
CA ILE A 140 -3.67 2.94 7.66
C ILE A 140 -3.64 3.78 8.94
N SER A 141 -4.76 4.43 9.31
CA SER A 141 -4.88 5.16 10.57
C SER A 141 -4.62 4.26 11.78
N TRP A 142 -5.17 3.04 11.81
CA TRP A 142 -4.91 2.08 12.89
C TRP A 142 -3.43 1.72 12.96
N TYR A 143 -2.77 1.40 11.85
CA TYR A 143 -1.34 1.10 11.83
C TYR A 143 -0.49 2.25 12.39
N LEU A 144 -0.89 3.50 12.13
CA LEU A 144 -0.23 4.69 12.66
C LEU A 144 -0.48 4.92 14.16
N THR A 145 -1.49 4.27 14.76
CA THR A 145 -1.68 4.28 16.23
C THR A 145 -0.77 3.30 16.97
N ALA A 146 -0.03 2.46 16.25
CA ALA A 146 0.89 1.49 16.84
C ALA A 146 1.88 2.14 17.82
N THR A 147 2.29 1.38 18.83
CA THR A 147 3.12 1.92 19.93
C THR A 147 4.59 2.06 19.55
N GLU A 148 5.09 1.24 18.63
CA GLU A 148 6.51 1.22 18.24
C GLU A 148 6.71 1.51 16.74
N ASN A 149 5.80 1.06 15.88
CA ASN A 149 5.78 1.41 14.46
C ASN A 149 5.16 2.80 14.26
N ASP A 150 5.82 3.65 13.48
CA ASP A 150 5.34 4.98 13.14
C ASP A 150 5.22 5.22 11.63
N ARG A 151 5.42 4.17 10.81
CA ARG A 151 5.50 4.26 9.35
C ARG A 151 4.63 3.24 8.65
N VAL A 152 3.96 3.68 7.59
CA VAL A 152 3.13 2.81 6.75
C VAL A 152 3.41 3.10 5.29
N ILE A 153 3.53 2.04 4.50
CA ILE A 153 3.58 2.08 3.05
C ILE A 153 2.31 1.42 2.52
N LEU A 154 1.57 2.10 1.65
CA LEU A 154 0.47 1.53 0.90
C LEU A 154 0.85 1.42 -0.56
N THR A 155 0.66 0.25 -1.17
CA THR A 155 1.04 0.05 -2.57
C THR A 155 0.24 -1.04 -3.27
N ASP A 156 0.03 -0.87 -4.56
CA ASP A 156 -0.46 -1.89 -5.49
C ASP A 156 0.62 -2.31 -6.51
N GLY A 157 1.84 -1.81 -6.34
CA GLY A 157 2.96 -1.96 -7.26
C GLY A 157 2.97 -0.92 -8.40
N LEU A 158 1.87 -0.24 -8.71
CA LEU A 158 1.82 0.86 -9.67
C LEU A 158 1.99 2.21 -8.99
N GLN A 159 1.44 2.34 -7.78
CA GLN A 159 1.57 3.50 -6.90
C GLN A 159 2.15 3.10 -5.54
N TRP A 160 2.89 4.02 -4.93
CA TRP A 160 3.48 3.90 -3.60
C TRP A 160 3.18 5.15 -2.79
N ASP A 161 2.48 4.96 -1.68
CA ASP A 161 2.07 6.00 -0.75
C ASP A 161 2.71 5.80 0.62
N PHE A 162 3.29 6.86 1.14
CA PHE A 162 4.07 6.83 2.38
C PHE A 162 3.38 7.68 3.44
N PHE A 163 3.29 7.14 4.65
CA PHE A 163 2.63 7.76 5.78
C PHE A 163 3.52 7.67 7.02
N GLU A 164 3.55 8.73 7.81
CA GLU A 164 4.30 8.77 9.06
C GLU A 164 3.45 9.39 10.18
N LYS A 165 3.46 8.76 11.37
CA LYS A 165 2.58 9.08 12.49
C LYS A 165 2.59 10.55 12.90
N ASN A 166 3.73 11.22 12.82
CA ASN A 166 3.87 12.62 13.28
C ASN A 166 3.53 13.65 12.19
N ASN A 167 3.25 13.21 10.97
CA ASN A 167 2.97 14.07 9.83
C ASN A 167 1.52 13.97 9.38
N ILE A 168 0.66 13.35 10.20
CA ILE A 168 -0.75 13.09 9.90
C ILE A 168 -1.56 13.59 11.08
N ASP A 169 -2.51 14.48 10.81
CA ASP A 169 -3.54 14.84 11.77
C ASP A 169 -4.62 13.74 11.75
N LEU A 170 -4.56 12.83 12.72
CA LEU A 170 -5.53 11.73 12.85
C LEU A 170 -6.96 12.22 13.15
N ASN A 171 -7.16 13.51 13.46
CA ASN A 171 -8.47 14.12 13.66
C ASN A 171 -8.99 14.84 12.40
N CYS A 172 -8.17 14.97 11.34
CA CYS A 172 -8.64 15.51 10.08
C CYS A 172 -9.25 14.37 9.24
N ASN A 173 -10.32 14.68 8.50
CA ASN A 173 -11.03 13.69 7.68
C ASN A 173 -10.20 13.21 6.46
N GLU A 174 -9.01 13.76 6.24
CA GLU A 174 -8.19 13.51 5.05
C GLU A 174 -6.84 12.88 5.43
N LEU A 175 -6.80 11.54 5.38
CA LEU A 175 -5.55 10.80 5.46
C LEU A 175 -4.72 11.02 4.17
N MET A 176 -3.75 11.93 4.23
CA MET A 176 -2.87 12.24 3.09
C MET A 176 -1.48 11.62 3.25
N PRO A 177 -0.91 11.01 2.19
CA PRO A 177 0.47 10.53 2.23
C PRO A 177 1.45 11.70 2.23
N ILE A 178 2.55 11.58 3.00
CA ILE A 178 3.64 12.56 3.01
C ILE A 178 4.41 12.55 1.68
N LYS A 179 4.35 11.44 0.95
CA LYS A 179 4.93 11.28 -0.37
C LYS A 179 4.17 10.22 -1.15
N ARG A 180 4.00 10.47 -2.45
CA ARG A 180 3.38 9.57 -3.41
C ARG A 180 4.29 9.42 -4.62
N PHE A 181 4.46 8.20 -5.10
CA PHE A 181 5.09 7.88 -6.38
C PHE A 181 4.13 7.08 -7.22
N LYS A 182 3.96 7.49 -8.47
CA LYS A 182 3.26 6.72 -9.51
C LYS A 182 4.30 6.24 -10.50
N LEU A 183 4.25 4.99 -10.93
CA LEU A 183 5.18 4.45 -11.91
C LEU A 183 4.58 4.38 -13.33
N VAL A 184 3.32 4.79 -13.45
CA VAL A 184 2.53 4.76 -14.68
C VAL A 184 1.77 6.06 -14.88
N SER A 185 1.50 6.37 -16.15
CA SER A 185 0.48 7.33 -16.58
C SER A 185 -0.85 6.62 -16.79
N LEU A 186 -1.95 7.36 -16.67
CA LEU A 186 -3.31 6.85 -16.79
C LEU A 186 -3.94 7.39 -18.06
N ILE A 187 -4.56 6.50 -18.82
CA ILE A 187 -5.10 6.81 -20.14
C ILE A 187 -6.56 6.42 -20.15
N ASN A 188 -7.42 7.40 -20.41
CA ASN A 188 -8.85 7.19 -20.53
C ASN A 188 -9.22 7.05 -22.01
N GLU A 189 -9.71 5.87 -22.38
CA GLU A 189 -10.32 5.64 -23.69
C GLU A 189 -11.84 5.71 -23.56
N GLU A 190 -12.47 6.72 -24.17
CA GLU A 190 -13.92 6.73 -24.36
C GLU A 190 -14.33 5.71 -25.44
N LYS A 191 -15.21 4.78 -25.07
CA LYS A 191 -15.86 3.87 -26.01
C LYS A 191 -17.37 4.09 -25.96
N THR A 192 -17.97 4.20 -27.14
CA THR A 192 -19.43 4.21 -27.27
C THR A 192 -19.93 2.78 -27.17
N ASP A 193 -20.81 2.52 -26.20
CA ASP A 193 -21.53 1.26 -26.13
C ASP A 193 -22.65 1.27 -27.19
N SER A 194 -22.91 0.11 -27.80
CA SER A 194 -24.08 -0.08 -28.65
C SER A 194 -25.40 -0.03 -27.86
N LYS A 195 -25.35 -0.19 -26.54
CA LYS A 195 -26.51 -0.11 -25.65
C LYS A 195 -26.95 1.34 -25.45
N LEU A 196 -28.26 1.56 -25.52
CA LEU A 196 -28.89 2.85 -25.23
C LEU A 196 -29.23 2.94 -23.74
N ASN A 197 -29.09 4.13 -23.16
CA ASN A 197 -29.57 4.45 -21.83
C ASN A 197 -31.11 4.63 -21.80
N THR A 198 -31.65 4.91 -20.62
CA THR A 198 -33.09 5.12 -20.40
C THR A 198 -33.69 6.30 -21.19
N SER A 199 -32.86 7.23 -21.66
CA SER A 199 -33.25 8.35 -22.54
C SER A 199 -33.01 8.07 -24.04
N GLY A 200 -32.61 6.86 -24.43
CA GLY A 200 -32.41 6.47 -25.83
C GLY A 200 -31.09 6.94 -26.44
N GLU A 201 -30.13 7.39 -25.64
CA GLU A 201 -28.79 7.81 -26.06
C GLU A 201 -27.79 6.66 -25.87
N LYS A 202 -26.78 6.56 -26.74
CA LYS A 202 -25.71 5.55 -26.57
C LYS A 202 -24.97 5.80 -25.27
N MET A 203 -24.84 4.76 -24.44
CA MET A 203 -24.02 4.85 -23.23
C MET A 203 -22.56 5.11 -23.60
N LYS A 204 -21.90 6.00 -22.85
CA LYS A 204 -20.45 6.16 -22.92
C LYS A 204 -19.82 5.27 -21.86
N LYS A 205 -18.80 4.51 -22.23
CA LYS A 205 -17.94 3.77 -21.31
C LYS A 205 -16.55 4.37 -21.38
N ILE A 206 -16.05 4.84 -20.24
CA ILE A 206 -14.63 5.15 -20.10
C ILE A 206 -13.91 3.87 -19.70
N LYS A 207 -12.97 3.43 -20.54
CA LYS A 207 -12.02 2.40 -20.20
C LYS A 207 -10.72 3.09 -19.82
N THR A 208 -10.33 3.03 -18.55
CA THR A 208 -8.99 3.48 -18.16
C THR A 208 -7.99 2.34 -18.29
N THR A 209 -6.86 2.65 -18.90
CA THR A 209 -5.65 1.83 -18.97
C THR A 209 -4.50 2.60 -18.33
N TRP A 210 -3.36 1.93 -18.17
CA TRP A 210 -2.15 2.55 -17.68
C TRP A 210 -0.99 2.20 -18.59
N GLU A 211 -0.03 3.12 -18.68
CA GLU A 211 1.22 2.96 -19.42
C GLU A 211 2.40 3.28 -18.52
N TRP A 212 3.45 2.47 -18.59
CA TRP A 212 4.69 2.76 -17.87
C TRP A 212 5.32 4.06 -18.35
N PHE A 213 5.97 4.78 -17.44
CA PHE A 213 6.87 5.85 -17.86
C PHE A 213 8.03 5.26 -18.69
N GLU A 214 8.43 5.98 -19.73
CA GLU A 214 9.48 5.53 -20.65
C GLU A 214 10.86 5.42 -19.98
N ASP A 215 11.11 6.27 -18.98
CA ASP A 215 12.35 6.29 -18.22
C ASP A 215 12.16 5.83 -16.77
N ASP A 216 13.27 5.44 -16.15
CA ASP A 216 13.31 4.91 -14.79
C ASP A 216 13.51 5.99 -13.71
N ARG A 217 13.37 7.29 -14.02
CA ARG A 217 13.67 8.35 -13.05
C ARG A 217 12.78 8.26 -11.82
N VAL A 218 11.46 8.13 -12.01
CA VAL A 218 10.50 8.04 -10.90
C VAL A 218 10.74 6.76 -10.09
N TYR A 219 11.10 5.67 -10.76
CA TYR A 219 11.48 4.41 -10.11
C TYR A 219 12.72 4.58 -9.23
N ASN A 220 13.78 5.20 -9.76
CA ASN A 220 15.01 5.47 -9.02
C ASN A 220 14.80 6.42 -7.84
N GLU A 221 13.90 7.40 -7.96
CA GLU A 221 13.49 8.25 -6.84
C GLU A 221 12.73 7.48 -5.77
N LEU A 222 11.78 6.62 -6.16
CA LEU A 222 11.05 5.74 -5.25
C LEU A 222 12.02 4.88 -4.44
N VAL A 223 13.00 4.28 -5.11
CA VAL A 223 14.03 3.43 -4.49
C VAL A 223 14.83 4.17 -3.43
N LYS A 224 15.33 5.35 -3.77
CA LYS A 224 16.06 6.21 -2.82
C LYS A 224 15.16 6.62 -1.65
N TYR A 225 13.89 6.91 -1.93
CA TYR A 225 12.94 7.30 -0.91
C TYR A 225 12.63 6.15 0.04
N ILE A 226 12.38 4.94 -0.45
CA ILE A 226 12.16 3.73 0.37
C ILE A 226 13.35 3.51 1.31
N PHE A 227 14.58 3.54 0.77
CA PHE A 227 15.78 3.38 1.58
C PHE A 227 15.82 4.40 2.72
N ASN A 228 15.68 5.69 2.40
CA ASN A 228 15.70 6.76 3.38
C ASN A 228 14.53 6.66 4.39
N PHE A 229 13.35 6.31 3.91
CA PHE A 229 12.14 6.22 4.73
C PHE A 229 12.22 5.07 5.75
N LEU A 230 12.91 3.98 5.43
CA LEU A 230 13.06 2.83 6.33
C LEU A 230 14.32 2.92 7.22
N GLU A 231 15.41 3.51 6.73
CA GLU A 231 16.67 3.61 7.46
C GLU A 231 16.75 4.82 8.40
N ASN A 232 16.18 5.97 8.02
CA ASN A 232 16.29 7.19 8.83
C ASN A 232 15.27 7.21 9.97
N LYS A 233 15.56 6.52 11.08
CA LYS A 233 14.95 6.91 12.37
C LYS A 233 15.65 8.17 12.85
N ILE A 234 15.16 9.35 12.47
CA ILE A 234 15.62 10.57 13.15
C ILE A 234 15.37 10.36 14.65
N PHE A 235 16.45 10.40 15.41
CA PHE A 235 16.58 10.14 16.84
C PHE A 235 15.46 10.79 17.67
N LYS A 236 14.37 10.08 17.92
CA LYS A 236 13.30 10.54 18.82
C LYS A 236 13.67 10.46 20.31
N LYS A 237 14.88 10.00 20.65
CA LYS A 237 15.37 9.96 22.05
C LYS A 237 16.04 11.25 22.55
N ALA A 238 16.12 12.30 21.73
CA ALA A 238 16.78 13.55 22.12
C ALA A 238 15.88 14.58 22.82
N TYR A 239 14.58 14.31 23.01
CA TYR A 239 13.64 15.29 23.61
C TYR A 239 12.89 14.79 24.85
N GLU A 240 13.31 13.70 25.48
CA GLU A 240 12.84 13.28 26.83
C GLU A 240 13.86 13.60 27.93
N ILE A 241 14.56 14.73 27.83
CA ILE A 241 15.23 15.35 28.97
C ILE A 241 14.91 16.84 28.92
N ASN A 242 13.90 17.23 29.71
CA ASN A 242 13.86 18.45 30.52
C ASN A 242 12.72 18.30 31.54
#